data_AF-Q8TNJ6-F1
#
_entry.id   AF-Q8TNJ6-F1
#
_cell.length_a   1.000
_cell.length_b   1.000
_cell.length_c   1.000
_cell.angle_alpha   90.00
_cell.angle_beta   90.00
_cell.angle_gamma   90.00
#
_symmetry.space_group_name_H-M   'P 1'
#
loop_
_entity.id
_entity.type
_entity.pdbx_description
1 polymer ?
#
loop_
_entity_poly.entity_id
_entity_poly.type
_entity_poly.pdbx_seq_one_letter_code
_entity_poly.pdbx_strand_id
1 'polypeptide(L)'
;MPEHPLKVIMDKDPELFSLLENMRELSFAEGGIPLKYKFLIAMALDAANGAVDGVKVLAIQAMEAGATKDEVMETIRIAQYIFGVGSVYTAAKALTDVL
;
A
#
# COMPACT_ATOMS: atom_id res chain seq x y z
N MET A 1 -21.11 9.80 -2.24
CA MET A 1 -19.86 9.04 -2.36
C MET A 1 -18.76 10.02 -2.72
N PRO A 2 -17.58 9.95 -2.11
CA PRO A 2 -16.45 10.75 -2.58
C PRO A 2 -16.14 10.38 -4.04
N GLU A 3 -15.68 11.37 -4.79
CA GLU A 3 -15.31 11.22 -6.20
C GLU A 3 -14.09 10.31 -6.36
N HIS A 4 -13.99 9.58 -7.48
CA HIS A 4 -12.86 8.67 -7.71
C HIS A 4 -11.54 9.48 -7.74
N PRO A 5 -10.49 9.08 -7.00
CA PRO A 5 -9.27 9.88 -6.85
C PRO A 5 -8.54 10.14 -8.19
N LEU A 6 -8.74 9.25 -9.17
CA LEU A 6 -8.17 9.37 -10.51
C LEU A 6 -9.15 9.92 -11.56
N LYS A 7 -10.28 10.52 -11.16
CA LYS A 7 -11.30 10.99 -12.14
C LYS A 7 -10.73 11.89 -13.22
N VAL A 8 -9.83 12.81 -12.87
CA VAL A 8 -9.18 13.69 -13.87
C VAL A 8 -8.44 12.87 -14.93
N ILE A 9 -7.76 11.78 -14.55
CA ILE A 9 -7.08 10.89 -15.48
C ILE A 9 -8.10 10.07 -16.28
N MET A 10 -9.14 9.53 -15.64
CA MET A 10 -10.22 8.81 -16.34
C MET A 10 -10.86 9.65 -17.45
N ASP A 11 -11.09 10.95 -17.18
CA ASP A 11 -11.76 11.85 -18.10
C ASP A 11 -10.83 12.40 -19.19
N LYS A 12 -9.51 12.52 -18.93
CA LYS A 12 -8.53 13.12 -19.84
C LYS A 12 -7.68 12.12 -20.62
N ASP A 13 -7.45 10.94 -20.06
CA ASP A 13 -6.64 9.88 -20.62
C ASP A 13 -7.17 8.50 -20.16
N PRO A 14 -8.29 8.05 -20.74
CA PRO A 14 -8.92 6.78 -20.36
C PRO A 14 -8.05 5.56 -20.69
N GLU A 15 -7.15 5.65 -21.68
CA GLU A 15 -6.21 4.57 -22.02
C GLU A 15 -5.18 4.40 -20.91
N LEU A 16 -4.58 5.49 -20.43
CA LEU A 16 -3.69 5.45 -19.27
C LEU A 16 -4.41 4.89 -18.03
N PHE A 17 -5.64 5.32 -17.77
CA PHE A 17 -6.42 4.78 -16.66
C PHE A 17 -6.63 3.27 -16.76
N SER A 18 -7.00 2.77 -17.95
CA SER A 18 -7.17 1.33 -18.19
C SER A 18 -5.87 0.56 -17.96
N LEU A 19 -4.74 1.07 -18.43
CA LEU A 19 -3.43 0.45 -18.20
C LEU A 19 -3.06 0.40 -16.71
N LEU A 20 -3.33 1.47 -15.96
CA LEU A 20 -3.09 1.52 -14.51
C LEU A 20 -3.93 0.50 -13.76
N GLU A 21 -5.23 0.41 -14.05
CA GLU A 21 -6.12 -0.56 -13.40
C GLU A 21 -5.73 -2.00 -13.74
N ASN A 22 -5.43 -2.30 -15.00
CA ASN A 22 -4.96 -3.64 -15.40
C ASN A 22 -3.66 -4.04 -14.67
N MET A 23 -2.72 -3.10 -14.53
CA MET A 23 -1.47 -3.35 -13.81
C MET A 23 -1.71 -3.55 -12.31
N ARG A 24 -2.63 -2.79 -11.71
CA ARG A 24 -3.05 -2.96 -10.31
C ARG A 24 -3.69 -4.33 -10.09
N GLU A 25 -4.65 -4.72 -10.93
CA GLU A 25 -5.31 -6.02 -10.86
C GLU A 25 -4.32 -7.17 -10.99
N LEU A 26 -3.44 -7.14 -11.99
CA LEU A 26 -2.44 -8.18 -12.20
C LEU A 26 -1.47 -8.30 -11.02
N SER A 27 -1.03 -7.16 -10.45
CA SER A 27 -0.08 -7.12 -9.34
C SER A 27 -0.67 -7.79 -8.08
N PHE A 28 -1.96 -7.56 -7.81
CA PHE A 28 -2.67 -8.08 -6.63
C PHE A 28 -3.54 -9.31 -6.90
N ALA A 29 -3.52 -9.89 -8.10
CA ALA A 29 -4.21 -11.14 -8.39
C ALA A 29 -3.73 -12.28 -7.48
N GLU A 30 -4.59 -13.21 -7.10
CA GLU A 30 -4.18 -14.38 -6.32
C GLU A 30 -3.14 -15.22 -7.07
N GLY A 31 -2.21 -15.84 -6.34
CA GLY A 31 -1.13 -16.62 -6.93
C GLY A 31 -0.12 -17.11 -5.89
N GLY A 32 1.14 -17.27 -6.29
CA GLY A 32 2.18 -17.86 -5.43
C GLY A 32 2.49 -17.08 -4.15
N ILE A 33 2.17 -15.77 -4.10
CA ILE A 33 2.26 -14.95 -2.89
C ILE A 33 0.82 -14.62 -2.43
N PRO A 34 0.41 -15.05 -1.23
CA PRO A 34 -0.88 -14.66 -0.65
C PRO A 34 -1.10 -13.16 -0.64
N LEU A 35 -2.35 -12.74 -0.89
CA LEU A 35 -2.71 -11.34 -1.09
C LEU A 35 -2.26 -10.42 0.06
N LYS A 36 -2.42 -10.85 1.32
CA LYS A 36 -1.97 -10.08 2.49
C LYS A 36 -0.48 -9.74 2.44
N TYR A 37 0.36 -10.65 1.97
CA TYR A 37 1.80 -10.41 1.88
C TYR A 37 2.16 -9.49 0.72
N LYS A 38 1.39 -9.51 -0.38
CA LYS A 38 1.56 -8.54 -1.46
C LYS A 38 1.30 -7.11 -0.98
N PHE A 39 0.22 -6.91 -0.22
CA PHE A 39 -0.08 -5.62 0.38
C PHE A 39 0.98 -5.19 1.41
N LEU A 40 1.46 -6.10 2.26
CA LEU A 40 2.56 -5.79 3.18
C LEU A 40 3.85 -5.39 2.44
N ILE A 41 4.21 -6.10 1.36
CA ILE A 41 5.36 -5.75 0.52
C ILE A 41 5.19 -4.33 -0.06
N ALA A 42 4.02 -4.04 -0.67
CA ALA A 42 3.74 -2.72 -1.21
C ALA A 42 3.77 -1.63 -0.11
N MET A 43 3.20 -1.91 1.06
CA MET A 43 3.20 -1.01 2.21
C MET A 43 4.62 -0.67 2.67
N ALA A 44 5.54 -1.65 2.68
CA ALA A 44 6.94 -1.42 3.00
C ALA A 44 7.63 -0.47 2.01
N LEU A 45 7.32 -0.63 0.71
CA LEU A 45 7.85 0.23 -0.35
C LEU A 45 7.33 1.66 -0.23
N ASP A 46 6.04 1.84 0.09
CA ASP A 46 5.46 3.16 0.32
C ASP A 46 6.02 3.82 1.58
N ALA A 47 6.26 3.04 2.65
CA ALA A 47 6.92 3.55 3.85
C ALA A 47 8.34 4.04 3.53
N ALA A 48 9.10 3.25 2.78
CA ALA A 48 10.44 3.60 2.32
C ALA A 48 10.45 4.85 1.41
N ASN A 49 9.43 5.02 0.57
CA ASN A 49 9.30 6.15 -0.35
C ASN A 49 8.73 7.41 0.30
N GLY A 50 8.29 7.36 1.55
CA GLY A 50 7.67 8.51 2.24
C GLY A 50 6.19 8.74 1.90
N ALA A 51 5.52 7.76 1.29
CA ALA A 51 4.14 7.85 0.85
C ALA A 51 3.15 7.51 1.98
N VAL A 52 2.87 8.49 2.85
CA VAL A 52 2.02 8.30 4.05
C VAL A 52 0.63 7.73 3.72
N ASP A 53 -0.08 8.30 2.74
CA ASP A 53 -1.42 7.83 2.37
C ASP A 53 -1.39 6.42 1.77
N GLY A 54 -0.33 6.11 1.01
CA GLY A 54 -0.10 4.79 0.44
C GLY A 54 0.10 3.72 1.51
N VAL A 55 0.94 4.00 2.52
CA VAL A 55 1.10 3.13 3.70
C VAL A 55 -0.23 2.89 4.39
N LYS A 56 -1.03 3.94 4.61
CA LYS A 56 -2.33 3.83 5.29
C LYS A 56 -3.29 2.91 4.54
N VAL A 57 -3.45 3.14 3.24
CA VAL A 57 -4.35 2.34 2.38
C VAL A 57 -3.89 0.88 2.32
N LEU A 58 -2.60 0.64 2.10
CA LEU A 58 -2.06 -0.72 1.96
C LEU A 58 -2.07 -1.50 3.27
N ALA A 59 -1.88 -0.83 4.43
CA ALA A 59 -2.02 -1.47 5.73
C ALA A 59 -3.45 -1.95 5.99
N ILE A 60 -4.45 -1.13 5.65
CA ILE A 60 -5.86 -1.50 5.77
C ILE A 60 -6.16 -2.69 4.85
N GLN A 61 -5.77 -2.62 3.59
CA GLN A 61 -5.98 -3.71 2.61
C GLN A 61 -5.26 -5.01 3.04
N ALA A 62 -4.06 -4.91 3.61
CA ALA A 62 -3.36 -6.06 4.15
C ALA A 62 -4.17 -6.73 5.27
N MET A 63 -4.69 -5.95 6.23
CA MET A 63 -5.48 -6.46 7.35
C MET A 63 -6.84 -7.02 6.89
N GLU A 64 -7.50 -6.39 5.93
CA GLU A 64 -8.72 -6.92 5.28
C GLU A 64 -8.45 -8.26 4.58
N ALA A 65 -7.25 -8.44 4.02
CA ALA A 65 -6.78 -9.70 3.45
C ALA A 65 -6.27 -10.71 4.50
N GLY A 66 -6.39 -10.40 5.80
CA GLY A 66 -6.04 -11.29 6.91
C GLY A 66 -4.63 -11.11 7.48
N ALA A 67 -3.97 -9.98 7.21
CA ALA A 67 -2.75 -9.62 7.93
C ALA A 67 -3.04 -9.25 9.38
N THR A 68 -2.13 -9.61 10.29
CA THR A 68 -2.20 -9.15 11.69
C THR A 68 -1.50 -7.81 11.87
N LYS A 69 -1.83 -7.10 12.96
CA LYS A 69 -1.09 -5.89 13.37
C LYS A 69 0.40 -6.20 13.60
N ASP A 70 0.73 -7.40 14.08
CA ASP A 70 2.12 -7.83 14.25
C ASP A 70 2.85 -7.97 12.91
N GLU A 71 2.20 -8.55 11.90
CA GLU A 71 2.77 -8.65 10.54
C GLU A 71 3.02 -7.26 9.94
N VAL A 72 2.14 -6.28 10.20
CA VAL A 72 2.34 -4.87 9.81
C VAL A 72 3.59 -4.29 10.50
N MET A 73 3.73 -4.49 11.81
CA MET A 73 4.88 -3.97 12.56
C MET A 73 6.21 -4.65 12.20
N GLU A 74 6.20 -5.95 11.91
CA GLU A 74 7.38 -6.66 11.41
C GLU A 74 7.79 -6.18 10.01
N THR A 75 6.81 -5.88 9.16
CA THR A 75 7.05 -5.29 7.85
C THR A 75 7.72 -3.92 7.95
N ILE A 76 7.28 -3.06 8.88
CA ILE A 76 7.93 -1.76 9.16
C ILE A 76 9.36 -1.97 9.68
N ARG A 77 9.61 -3.00 10.49
CA ARG A 77 10.97 -3.35 10.95
C ARG A 77 11.89 -3.72 9.78
N ILE A 78 11.37 -4.44 8.79
CA ILE A 78 12.11 -4.76 7.56
C ILE A 78 12.40 -3.48 6.76
N ALA A 79 11.39 -2.61 6.56
CA ALA A 79 11.58 -1.34 5.87
C ALA A 79 12.63 -0.45 6.58
N GLN A 80 12.60 -0.41 7.92
CA GLN A 80 13.58 0.28 8.75
C GLN A 80 14.99 -0.27 8.56
N TYR A 81 15.14 -1.60 8.53
CA TYR A 81 16.44 -2.23 8.38
C TYR A 81 17.08 -1.92 7.01
N ILE A 82 16.28 -1.83 5.95
CA ILE A 82 16.77 -1.62 4.58
C ILE A 82 16.90 -0.13 4.23
N PHE A 83 15.93 0.71 4.60
CA PHE A 83 15.82 2.11 4.15
C PHE A 83 16.04 3.14 5.27
N GLY A 84 16.19 2.69 6.52
CA GLY A 84 16.45 3.57 7.66
C GLY A 84 15.23 4.33 8.17
N VAL A 85 15.49 5.18 9.18
CA VAL A 85 14.48 5.71 10.13
C VAL A 85 13.37 6.52 9.48
N GLY A 86 13.61 7.07 8.29
CA GLY A 86 12.57 7.77 7.52
C GLY A 86 11.33 6.92 7.30
N SER A 87 11.51 5.62 7.02
CA SER A 87 10.39 4.68 6.80
C SER A 87 9.49 4.52 8.04
N VAL A 88 10.08 4.53 9.23
CA VAL A 88 9.35 4.42 10.50
C VAL A 88 8.52 5.67 10.76
N TYR A 89 9.06 6.86 10.51
CA TYR A 89 8.30 8.11 10.67
C TYR A 89 7.16 8.23 9.66
N THR A 90 7.36 7.77 8.43
CA THR A 90 6.28 7.67 7.43
C THR A 90 5.18 6.74 7.92
N ALA A 91 5.55 5.54 8.38
CA ALA A 91 4.59 4.55 8.89
C ALA A 91 3.85 5.05 10.13
N ALA A 92 4.54 5.70 11.07
CA ALA A 92 3.93 6.26 12.28
C ALA A 92 2.83 7.29 11.94
N LYS A 93 3.11 8.19 10.98
CA LYS A 93 2.11 9.16 10.50
C LYS A 93 0.91 8.48 9.85
N ALA A 94 1.15 7.43 9.08
CA ALA A 94 0.11 6.72 8.33
C ALA A 94 -0.82 5.91 9.24
N LEU A 95 -0.27 5.30 10.30
CA LEU A 95 -0.94 4.25 11.08
C LEU A 95 -1.61 4.76 12.36
N THR A 96 -1.52 6.06 12.67
CA THR A 96 -2.06 6.66 13.90
C THR A 96 -3.56 6.35 14.11
N ASP A 97 -4.35 6.25 13.03
CA ASP A 97 -5.79 5.94 13.10
C ASP A 97 -6.12 4.51 12.63
N VAL A 98 -5.10 3.67 12.42
CA VAL A 98 -5.26 2.32 11.85
C VAL A 98 -4.96 1.23 12.88
N LEU A 99 -3.92 1.44 13.70
CA LEU A 99 -3.45 0.50 14.71
C LEU A 99 -3.80 0.95 16.12
#